data_AF-A0A8C6JWF2-F1
#
_entry.id   AF-A0A8C6JWF2-F1
#
_cell.length_a   1.000
_cell.length_b   1.000
_cell.length_c   1.000
_cell.angle_alpha   90.00
_cell.angle_beta   90.00
_cell.angle_gamma   90.00
#
_symmetry.space_group_name_H-M   'P 1'
#
loop_
_entity.id
_entity.type
_entity.pdbx_description
1 polymer ?
#
loop_
_entity_poly.entity_id
_entity_poly.type
_entity_poly.pdbx_seq_one_letter_code
_entity_poly.pdbx_strand_id
1 'polypeptide(L)'
;MATHFSKDQEERLKCVKGDLFTCPPQDALAHCISEDCRMGAGIARLFKEKFGGVQELLDQKKKTGEVAVLQRDDRYIYYLITKKKVSHKPTYDSMRKSLEAMKAHSLNNGVTDISMPRIGCGLDGLDWNKVSAILEEVFEGTDIKITVYTL
;
A
#
# COMPACT_ATOMS: atom_id res chain seq x y z
N MET A 1 36.44 13.47 22.68
CA MET A 1 35.12 13.03 23.16
C MET A 1 34.44 12.28 22.02
N ALA A 2 34.29 10.97 22.16
CA ALA A 2 33.61 10.14 21.17
C ALA A 2 32.11 10.45 21.21
N THR A 3 31.59 11.11 20.17
CA THR A 3 30.14 11.24 19.99
C THR A 3 29.62 9.93 19.43
N HIS A 4 29.13 9.09 20.34
CA HIS A 4 28.17 8.04 20.00
C HIS A 4 26.95 8.69 19.36
N PHE A 5 26.71 8.40 18.07
CA PHE A 5 25.40 8.55 17.46
C PHE A 5 24.77 7.15 17.34
N SER A 6 24.00 6.85 18.38
CA SER A 6 22.73 6.11 18.45
C SER A 6 22.33 5.21 17.28
N LYS A 7 22.32 3.90 17.58
CA LYS A 7 21.24 2.90 17.39
C LYS A 7 20.41 2.94 16.10
N ASP A 8 20.53 1.84 15.36
CA ASP A 8 19.50 1.23 14.52
C ASP A 8 18.79 2.19 13.55
N GLN A 9 19.37 2.36 12.35
CA GLN A 9 18.53 2.60 11.19
C GLN A 9 17.70 1.33 10.97
N GLU A 10 16.59 1.24 11.70
CA GLU A 10 15.58 0.21 11.49
C GLU A 10 15.12 0.34 10.04
N GLU A 11 15.35 -0.72 9.26
CA GLU A 11 15.13 -0.72 7.82
C GLU A 11 13.68 -0.33 7.51
N ARG A 12 13.47 0.86 6.94
CA ARG A 12 12.12 1.43 6.69
C ARG A 12 11.25 0.52 5.84
N LEU A 13 11.87 -0.26 4.95
CA LEU A 13 11.22 -1.28 4.15
C LEU A 13 11.70 -2.65 4.62
N LYS A 14 10.80 -3.41 5.27
CA LYS A 14 11.09 -4.76 5.75
C LYS A 14 10.34 -5.79 4.93
N CYS A 15 10.99 -6.89 4.57
CA CYS A 15 10.32 -8.04 3.95
C CYS A 15 10.08 -9.16 4.98
N VAL A 16 8.88 -9.72 5.02
CA VAL A 16 8.49 -10.81 5.93
C VAL A 16 7.85 -11.95 5.14
N LYS A 17 8.26 -13.18 5.44
CA LYS A 17 7.59 -14.37 4.91
C LYS A 17 6.38 -14.70 5.77
N GLY A 18 5.19 -14.68 5.20
CA GLY A 18 3.93 -14.94 5.91
C GLY A 18 2.70 -14.39 5.19
N ASP A 19 1.54 -14.64 5.78
CA ASP A 19 0.28 -14.05 5.34
C ASP A 19 0.22 -12.57 5.74
N LEU A 20 -0.09 -11.69 4.78
CA LEU A 20 -0.29 -10.27 5.04
C LEU A 20 -1.34 -10.03 6.12
N PHE A 21 -2.41 -10.83 6.15
CA PHE A 21 -3.52 -10.59 7.07
C PHE A 21 -3.23 -11.01 8.52
N THR A 22 -2.05 -11.58 8.79
CA THR A 22 -1.52 -11.81 10.13
C THR A 22 -0.58 -10.70 10.61
N CYS A 23 -0.50 -9.58 9.88
CA CYS A 23 0.19 -8.37 10.36
C CYS A 23 -0.41 -7.88 11.69
N PRO A 24 0.31 -7.03 12.44
CA PRO A 24 -0.24 -6.41 13.63
C PRO A 24 -1.58 -5.71 13.34
N PRO A 25 -2.57 -5.80 14.24
CA PRO A 25 -3.92 -5.29 14.00
C PRO A 25 -3.97 -3.77 13.83
N GLN A 26 -3.01 -3.05 14.40
CA GLN A 26 -2.86 -1.59 14.28
C GLN A 26 -2.25 -1.14 12.96
N ASP A 27 -1.56 -2.03 12.23
CA ASP A 27 -0.94 -1.67 10.96
C ASP A 27 -2.03 -1.34 9.95
N ALA A 28 -1.88 -0.20 9.28
CA ALA A 28 -2.65 0.09 8.09
C ALA A 28 -2.32 -0.94 7.00
N LEU A 29 -3.29 -1.28 6.17
CA LEU A 29 -3.09 -2.21 5.06
C LEU A 29 -3.09 -1.47 3.74
N ALA A 30 -2.27 -1.90 2.78
CA ALA A 30 -2.30 -1.36 1.42
C ALA A 30 -2.31 -2.44 0.34
N HIS A 31 -3.06 -2.22 -0.74
CA HIS A 31 -2.96 -3.00 -1.97
C HIS A 31 -3.40 -2.20 -3.20
N CYS A 32 -3.12 -2.73 -4.40
CA CYS A 32 -3.51 -2.10 -5.65
C CYS A 32 -4.86 -2.59 -6.18
N ILE A 33 -5.64 -1.68 -6.75
CA ILE A 33 -6.89 -1.96 -7.46
C ILE A 33 -7.04 -1.10 -8.72
N SER A 34 -8.08 -1.41 -9.49
CA SER A 34 -8.58 -0.58 -10.59
C SER A 34 -9.69 0.38 -10.14
N GLU A 35 -9.91 1.47 -10.89
CA GLU A 35 -11.02 2.42 -10.67
C GLU A 35 -12.40 1.73 -10.60
N ASP A 36 -12.58 0.64 -11.34
CA ASP A 36 -13.83 -0.14 -11.37
C ASP A 36 -14.06 -1.02 -10.12
N CYS A 37 -13.13 -1.02 -9.15
CA CYS A 37 -13.23 -1.70 -7.85
C CYS A 37 -13.68 -3.18 -7.92
N ARG A 38 -13.42 -3.88 -9.04
CA ARG A 38 -13.91 -5.25 -9.24
C ARG A 38 -13.35 -6.25 -8.24
N MET A 39 -12.05 -6.13 -7.94
CA MET A 39 -11.32 -6.90 -6.92
C MET A 39 -11.62 -8.42 -6.98
N GLY A 40 -11.63 -9.00 -8.17
CA GLY A 40 -12.09 -10.39 -8.39
C GLY A 40 -11.01 -11.48 -8.29
N ALA A 41 -9.73 -11.11 -8.17
CA ALA A 41 -8.62 -12.06 -8.23
C ALA A 41 -7.44 -11.63 -7.33
N GLY A 42 -6.54 -12.58 -7.06
CA GLY A 42 -5.38 -12.38 -6.21
C GLY A 42 -5.77 -11.91 -4.81
N ILE A 43 -4.86 -11.17 -4.17
CA ILE A 43 -5.09 -10.67 -2.81
C ILE A 43 -6.24 -9.66 -2.74
N ALA A 44 -6.53 -8.94 -3.84
CA ALA A 44 -7.64 -7.98 -3.88
C ALA A 44 -9.00 -8.64 -3.58
N ARG A 45 -9.19 -9.90 -3.98
CA ARG A 45 -10.39 -10.66 -3.63
C ARG A 45 -10.50 -10.88 -2.12
N LEU A 46 -9.39 -11.19 -1.46
CA LEU A 46 -9.35 -11.38 0.00
C LEU A 46 -9.63 -10.06 0.74
N PHE A 47 -9.11 -8.93 0.25
CA PHE A 47 -9.47 -7.61 0.78
C PHE A 47 -10.98 -7.34 0.66
N LYS A 48 -11.57 -7.65 -0.50
CA LYS A 48 -13.01 -7.50 -0.71
C LYS A 48 -13.84 -8.40 0.22
N GLU A 49 -13.45 -9.66 0.39
CA GLU A 49 -14.12 -10.62 1.27
C GLU A 49 -13.99 -10.21 2.75
N LYS A 50 -12.82 -9.71 3.17
CA LYS A 50 -12.54 -9.35 4.56
C LYS A 50 -13.09 -7.98 4.97
N PHE A 51 -13.04 -6.98 4.09
CA PHE A 51 -13.35 -5.60 4.43
C PHE A 51 -14.58 -5.02 3.70
N GLY A 52 -15.09 -5.68 2.66
CA GLY A 52 -16.24 -5.17 1.91
C GLY A 52 -16.05 -3.73 1.39
N GLY A 53 -17.08 -2.90 1.50
CA GLY A 53 -16.99 -1.46 1.25
C GLY A 53 -16.82 -1.05 -0.22
N VAL A 54 -17.16 -1.91 -1.18
CA VAL A 54 -17.01 -1.59 -2.62
C VAL A 54 -17.77 -0.33 -3.01
N GLN A 55 -18.99 -0.15 -2.52
CA GLN A 55 -19.78 1.05 -2.82
C GLN A 55 -19.14 2.30 -2.21
N GLU A 56 -18.68 2.23 -0.95
CA GLU A 56 -17.96 3.32 -0.28
C GLU A 56 -16.71 3.74 -1.06
N LEU A 57 -15.96 2.79 -1.62
CA LEU A 57 -14.80 3.06 -2.47
C LEU A 57 -15.20 3.76 -3.78
N LEU A 58 -16.28 3.29 -4.43
CA LEU A 58 -16.78 3.87 -5.66
C LEU A 58 -17.31 5.30 -5.45
N ASP A 59 -17.96 5.56 -4.31
CA ASP A 59 -18.52 6.86 -3.96
C ASP A 59 -17.44 7.93 -3.72
N GLN A 60 -16.21 7.51 -3.35
CA GLN A 60 -15.04 8.39 -3.28
C GLN A 60 -14.56 8.87 -4.66
N LYS A 61 -15.00 8.22 -5.75
CA LYS A 61 -14.74 8.59 -7.16
C LYS A 61 -13.26 8.74 -7.50
N LYS A 62 -12.38 8.00 -6.82
CA LYS A 62 -10.94 8.05 -7.01
C LYS A 62 -10.51 7.57 -8.40
N LYS A 63 -9.44 8.16 -8.89
CA LYS A 63 -8.88 7.96 -10.24
C LYS A 63 -7.48 7.39 -10.18
N THR A 64 -7.02 6.90 -11.32
CA THR A 64 -5.66 6.36 -11.48
C THR A 64 -4.62 7.37 -10.98
N GLY A 65 -3.74 6.93 -10.08
CA GLY A 65 -2.75 7.76 -9.39
C GLY A 65 -3.21 8.31 -8.05
N GLU A 66 -4.46 8.07 -7.64
CA GLU A 66 -4.97 8.44 -6.31
C GLU A 66 -5.05 7.22 -5.38
N VAL A 67 -5.46 7.47 -4.14
CA VAL A 67 -5.74 6.44 -3.14
C VAL A 67 -7.18 6.58 -2.65
N ALA A 68 -7.91 5.46 -2.60
CA ALA A 68 -9.16 5.36 -1.86
C ALA A 68 -8.88 4.75 -0.49
N VAL A 69 -9.64 5.18 0.52
CA VAL A 69 -9.38 4.82 1.92
C VAL A 69 -10.66 4.31 2.56
N LEU A 70 -10.57 3.20 3.27
CA LEU A 70 -11.61 2.76 4.19
C LEU A 70 -11.04 2.77 5.60
N GLN A 71 -11.85 3.17 6.56
CA GLN A 71 -11.53 2.99 7.97
C GLN A 71 -12.31 1.79 8.48
N ARG A 72 -11.60 0.82 9.06
CA ARG A 72 -12.18 -0.38 9.66
C ARG A 72 -11.50 -0.60 10.99
N ASP A 73 -12.31 -0.71 12.03
CA ASP A 73 -11.83 -0.70 13.41
C ASP A 73 -10.92 0.54 13.61
N ASP A 74 -9.77 0.35 14.25
CA ASP A 74 -8.80 1.42 14.53
C ASP A 74 -7.68 1.52 13.49
N ARG A 75 -7.92 1.11 12.24
CA ARG A 75 -6.92 1.22 11.16
C ARG A 75 -7.47 1.66 9.82
N TYR A 76 -6.56 2.13 8.96
CA TYR A 76 -6.84 2.47 7.57
C TYR A 76 -6.52 1.32 6.63
N ILE A 77 -7.36 1.17 5.61
CA ILE A 77 -7.16 0.26 4.48
C ILE A 77 -7.03 1.11 3.22
N TYR A 78 -5.83 1.12 2.65
CA TYR A 78 -5.46 1.87 1.46
C TYR A 78 -5.63 1.06 0.19
N TYR A 79 -6.42 1.61 -0.73
CA TYR A 79 -6.69 1.06 -2.05
C TYR A 79 -6.00 1.96 -3.08
N LEU A 80 -4.77 1.60 -3.46
CA LEU A 80 -3.96 2.31 -4.44
C LEU A 80 -4.59 2.14 -5.83
N ILE A 81 -5.10 3.21 -6.42
CA ILE A 81 -5.75 3.15 -7.72
C ILE A 81 -4.68 3.24 -8.81
N THR A 82 -4.21 2.11 -9.30
CA THR A 82 -3.06 2.08 -10.23
C THR A 82 -3.46 1.91 -11.69
N LYS A 83 -4.74 1.66 -11.97
CA LYS A 83 -5.22 1.46 -13.34
C LYS A 83 -6.71 1.75 -13.50
N LYS A 84 -7.13 2.04 -14.73
CA LYS A 84 -8.54 2.36 -15.04
C LYS A 84 -9.49 1.16 -14.96
N LYS A 85 -9.06 0.00 -15.46
CA LYS A 85 -9.89 -1.22 -15.53
C LYS A 85 -9.09 -2.42 -15.08
N VAL A 86 -9.77 -3.44 -14.56
CA VAL A 86 -9.11 -4.67 -14.07
C VAL A 86 -8.23 -5.34 -15.13
N SER A 87 -8.64 -5.27 -16.41
CA SER A 87 -7.91 -5.85 -17.56
C SER A 87 -6.69 -5.05 -18.01
N HIS A 88 -6.55 -3.81 -17.54
CA HIS A 88 -5.40 -2.97 -17.87
C HIS A 88 -4.21 -3.33 -16.98
N LYS A 89 -3.02 -2.85 -17.38
CA LYS A 89 -1.80 -2.93 -16.58
C LYS A 89 -1.50 -1.55 -15.99
N PRO A 90 -1.04 -1.48 -14.73
CA PRO A 90 -0.59 -0.23 -14.16
C PRO A 90 0.75 0.20 -14.78
N THR A 91 1.11 1.46 -14.59
CA THR A 91 2.43 2.01 -14.94
C THR A 91 3.19 2.39 -13.67
N TYR A 92 4.53 2.50 -13.75
CA TYR A 92 5.34 2.99 -12.63
C TYR A 92 4.94 4.42 -12.20
N ASP A 93 4.52 5.27 -13.14
CA ASP A 93 3.98 6.61 -12.83
C ASP A 93 2.69 6.53 -12.01
N SER A 94 1.74 5.70 -12.43
CA SER A 94 0.49 5.52 -11.66
C SER A 94 0.73 4.92 -10.27
N MET A 95 1.72 4.01 -10.15
CA MET A 95 2.15 3.44 -8.88
C MET A 95 2.70 4.55 -7.97
N ARG A 96 3.68 5.32 -8.45
CA ARG A 96 4.30 6.40 -7.69
C ARG A 96 3.26 7.40 -7.19
N LYS A 97 2.40 7.91 -8.07
CA LYS A 97 1.35 8.87 -7.70
C LYS A 97 0.42 8.32 -6.63
N SER A 98 -0.01 7.06 -6.75
CA SER A 98 -0.87 6.45 -5.75
C SER A 98 -0.17 6.29 -4.40
N LEU A 99 1.13 5.99 -4.39
CA LEU A 99 1.94 5.91 -3.16
C LEU A 99 2.17 7.29 -2.54
N GLU A 100 2.39 8.34 -3.33
CA GLU A 100 2.49 9.72 -2.86
C GLU A 100 1.17 10.17 -2.21
N ALA A 101 0.02 9.83 -2.82
CA ALA A 101 -1.29 10.09 -2.26
C ALA A 101 -1.51 9.33 -0.94
N MET A 102 -1.07 8.07 -0.86
CA MET A 102 -1.08 7.28 0.37
C MET A 102 -0.20 7.90 1.44
N LYS A 103 1.04 8.30 1.12
CA LYS A 103 1.96 9.00 2.04
C LYS A 103 1.32 10.25 2.60
N ALA A 104 0.72 11.09 1.75
CA ALA A 104 0.06 12.32 2.17
C ALA A 104 -1.08 12.04 3.17
N HIS A 105 -1.92 11.03 2.89
CA HIS A 105 -2.96 10.62 3.82
C HIS A 105 -2.38 10.09 5.13
N SER A 106 -1.37 9.22 5.08
CA SER A 106 -0.74 8.63 6.25
C SER A 106 -0.16 9.69 7.19
N LEU A 107 0.57 10.67 6.65
CA LEU A 107 1.13 11.76 7.45
C LEU A 107 0.04 12.61 8.11
N ASN A 108 -1.01 12.95 7.37
CA ASN A 108 -2.11 13.77 7.89
C ASN A 108 -2.93 13.08 8.99
N ASN A 109 -2.89 11.75 9.06
CA ASN A 109 -3.68 10.96 10.00
C ASN A 109 -2.81 10.18 11.01
N GLY A 110 -1.51 10.48 11.10
CA GLY A 110 -0.61 9.86 12.07
C GLY A 110 -0.37 8.37 11.88
N VAL A 111 -0.48 7.86 10.64
CA VAL A 111 -0.18 6.46 10.33
C VAL A 111 1.32 6.28 10.18
N THR A 112 1.91 5.48 11.06
CA THR A 112 3.35 5.19 11.08
C THR A 112 3.71 3.80 10.57
N ASP A 113 2.77 2.86 10.51
CA ASP A 113 3.06 1.46 10.18
C ASP A 113 2.08 0.97 9.09
N ILE A 114 2.63 0.52 7.96
CA ILE A 114 1.86 0.05 6.80
C ILE A 114 2.33 -1.35 6.39
N SER A 115 1.41 -2.29 6.38
CA SER A 115 1.62 -3.65 5.92
C SER A 115 1.01 -3.85 4.53
N MET A 116 1.76 -4.42 3.58
CA MET A 116 1.31 -4.62 2.19
C MET A 116 1.90 -5.89 1.57
N PRO A 117 1.30 -6.45 0.50
CA PRO A 117 1.94 -7.52 -0.27
C PRO A 117 3.01 -6.93 -1.21
N ARG A 118 3.63 -7.76 -2.06
CA ARG A 118 4.37 -7.26 -3.24
C ARG A 118 3.42 -6.61 -4.27
N ILE A 119 3.07 -5.35 -4.02
CA ILE A 119 2.12 -4.58 -4.81
C ILE A 119 2.58 -4.41 -6.27
N GLY A 120 1.64 -4.45 -7.22
CA GLY A 120 1.91 -4.24 -8.65
C GLY A 120 2.68 -5.36 -9.38
N CYS A 121 3.20 -6.39 -8.71
CA CYS A 121 4.17 -7.31 -9.30
C CYS A 121 3.63 -8.67 -9.76
N GLY A 122 2.40 -9.03 -9.35
CA GLY A 122 1.75 -10.29 -9.76
C GLY A 122 1.03 -10.15 -11.10
N LEU A 123 -0.31 -10.22 -11.07
CA LEU A 123 -1.17 -10.06 -12.26
C LEU A 123 -0.98 -8.71 -12.97
N ASP A 124 -0.38 -7.73 -12.31
CA ASP A 124 -0.12 -6.39 -12.82
C ASP A 124 1.23 -6.27 -13.57
N GLY A 125 2.16 -7.21 -13.36
CA GLY A 125 3.37 -7.36 -14.18
C GLY A 125 4.45 -6.28 -14.03
N LEU A 126 4.42 -5.46 -12.98
CA LEU A 126 5.55 -4.59 -12.65
C LEU A 126 6.69 -5.40 -12.04
N ASP A 127 7.90 -4.86 -12.12
CA ASP A 127 9.10 -5.44 -11.51
C ASP A 127 9.20 -5.00 -10.05
N TRP A 128 9.36 -5.96 -9.14
CA TRP A 128 9.44 -5.69 -7.70
C TRP A 128 10.61 -4.79 -7.33
N ASN A 129 11.78 -4.94 -7.96
CA ASN A 129 12.95 -4.13 -7.64
C ASN A 129 12.71 -2.65 -7.98
N LYS A 130 11.93 -2.38 -9.03
CA LYS A 130 11.52 -1.02 -9.39
C LYS A 130 10.45 -0.48 -8.45
N VAL A 131 9.49 -1.32 -8.06
CA VAL A 131 8.44 -0.92 -7.11
C VAL A 131 9.02 -0.65 -5.71
N SER A 132 9.95 -1.48 -5.23
CA SER A 132 10.63 -1.27 -3.96
C SER A 132 11.45 0.01 -3.95
N ALA A 133 12.17 0.31 -5.04
CA ALA A 133 12.88 1.58 -5.18
C ALA A 133 11.92 2.79 -5.12
N ILE A 134 10.76 2.71 -5.79
CA ILE A 134 9.73 3.77 -5.71
C ILE A 134 9.21 3.91 -4.28
N LEU A 135 8.99 2.80 -3.55
CA LEU A 135 8.57 2.86 -2.14
C LEU A 135 9.60 3.58 -1.28
N GLU A 136 10.88 3.23 -1.43
CA GLU A 136 11.97 3.87 -0.68
C GLU A 136 12.05 5.38 -0.97
N GLU A 137 12.02 5.77 -2.24
CA GLU A 137 12.05 7.18 -2.66
C GLU A 137 10.82 7.95 -2.17
N VAL A 138 9.61 7.40 -2.33
CA VAL A 138 8.38 8.11 -1.94
C VAL A 138 8.33 8.31 -0.43
N PHE A 139 8.73 7.31 0.36
CA PHE A 139 8.67 7.37 1.83
C PHE A 139 9.95 7.89 2.48
N GLU A 140 10.93 8.32 1.68
CA GLU A 140 12.11 9.01 2.16
C GLU A 140 11.71 10.25 2.99
N GLY A 141 12.49 10.50 4.06
CA GLY A 141 12.26 11.59 4.99
C GLY A 141 11.02 11.45 5.88
N THR A 142 10.39 10.27 5.93
CA THR A 142 9.26 9.98 6.83
C THR A 142 9.60 8.87 7.83
N ASP A 143 8.90 8.89 8.96
CA ASP A 143 8.93 7.85 10.00
C ASP A 143 7.95 6.69 9.71
N ILE A 144 7.39 6.64 8.50
CA ILE A 144 6.47 5.58 8.09
C ILE A 144 7.25 4.32 7.75
N LYS A 145 7.01 3.25 8.50
CA LYS A 145 7.56 1.92 8.31
C LYS A 145 6.66 1.09 7.41
N ILE A 146 7.27 0.38 6.47
CA ILE A 146 6.57 -0.46 5.51
C ILE A 146 7.02 -1.91 5.68
N THR A 147 6.06 -2.81 5.92
CA THR A 147 6.30 -4.25 5.96
C THR A 147 5.67 -4.92 4.76
N VAL A 148 6.50 -5.57 3.93
CA VAL A 148 6.09 -6.29 2.74
C VAL A 148 5.98 -7.78 3.04
N TYR A 149 4.79 -8.34 2.86
CA TYR A 149 4.51 -9.75 3.08
C TYR A 149 4.58 -10.56 1.78
N THR A 150 5.19 -11.74 1.88
CA THR A 150 5.26 -12.74 0.81
C THR A 150 5.01 -14.14 1.37
N LEU A 151 4.21 -14.96 0.67
CA LEU A 151 4.03 -16.37 1.02
C LEU A 151 5.28 -17.22 0.72
#